data_AF-A0A0A9Z7Q0-F1
#
_entry.id   AF-A0A0A9Z7Q0-F1
#
_cell.length_a   1.000
_cell.length_b   1.000
_cell.length_c   1.000
_cell.angle_alpha   90.00
_cell.angle_beta   90.00
_cell.angle_gamma   90.00
#
_symmetry.space_group_name_H-M   'P 1'
#
loop_
_entity.id
_entity.type
_entity.pdbx_description
1 polymer ?
#
loop_
_entity_poly.entity_id
_entity_poly.type
_entity_poly.pdbx_seq_one_letter_code
_entity_poly.pdbx_strand_id
1 'polypeptide(L)'
;QGNSIQASKQIDGVQAIQKLAKQIGAEVQQPNAIPGDNTLSRFDIMSRVIRTMSAEQLKKATENLYFPHSKASAKSSQDAQSYQAWTAFRDAVAQAGTGPALLALKDWIMSHKVNGQEAAELLSAVSNSARTPTPEYMDAFFSLATSEEAQKQWFLNTSAILSFTNLVRKAQVNNDTAHNQYPTHAFGRLSPKKQAQKAVSEKYIPYLQSQLRKAVSQGDSPKIQVYIRALGNTAHPKILSVFEPYLEGKEPMSDFQRLTIVASMDQMTKTYPKLARSVLFKIYQNGGDAPEVRSAAVMQLMKTNPPAELLQRMAQNTNSDHSQQVNSAVKSAIESAAKLRTPNAQELAQNAKAAVDMLTPKNYGAQYSKNALRSYIVQEQHLAYQAQYAAIQSGDSLVPSSMFLSLRKNLGGYQRQEFQASYMTS
;
A
#
# COMPACT_ATOMS: atom_id res chain seq x y z
N GLN A 1 -14.85 -10.99 36.64
CA GLN A 1 -14.86 -12.36 36.10
C GLN A 1 -15.65 -12.31 34.79
N GLY A 2 -14.96 -12.31 33.65
CA GLY A 2 -15.61 -12.22 32.34
C GLY A 2 -15.91 -13.63 31.84
N ASN A 3 -17.19 -13.94 31.66
CA ASN A 3 -17.59 -15.19 31.02
C ASN A 3 -17.02 -15.20 29.59
N SER A 4 -16.08 -16.11 29.35
CA SER A 4 -15.63 -16.47 28.01
C SER A 4 -16.85 -16.80 27.15
N ILE A 5 -16.93 -16.21 25.95
CA ILE A 5 -17.97 -16.50 24.95
C ILE A 5 -18.03 -18.00 24.58
N GLN A 6 -17.00 -18.78 24.93
CA GLN A 6 -17.01 -20.24 24.80
C GLN A 6 -17.96 -20.95 25.78
N ALA A 7 -18.45 -20.27 26.82
CA ALA A 7 -19.34 -20.85 27.84
C ALA A 7 -20.84 -20.72 27.52
N SER A 8 -21.24 -19.94 26.50
CA SER A 8 -22.62 -19.95 26.03
C SER A 8 -22.79 -21.07 25.00
N LYS A 9 -23.77 -21.95 25.20
CA LYS A 9 -24.15 -23.07 24.32
C LYS A 9 -23.78 -22.80 22.85
N GLN A 10 -22.78 -23.57 22.40
CA GLN A 10 -22.04 -23.44 21.15
C GLN A 10 -22.95 -23.13 19.96
N ILE A 11 -22.79 -21.93 19.38
CA ILE A 11 -23.03 -21.79 17.96
C ILE A 11 -22.03 -22.74 17.28
N ASP A 12 -22.51 -23.78 16.61
CA ASP A 12 -21.65 -24.57 15.72
C ASP A 12 -21.21 -23.64 14.59
N GLY A 13 -20.01 -23.06 14.76
CA GLY A 13 -19.45 -22.10 13.81
C GLY A 13 -19.39 -22.67 12.40
N VAL A 14 -19.16 -23.98 12.25
CA VAL A 14 -19.11 -24.62 10.93
C VAL A 14 -20.49 -24.59 10.28
N GLN A 15 -21.55 -24.99 11.00
CA GLN A 15 -22.92 -24.94 10.49
C GLN A 15 -23.39 -23.51 10.21
N ALA A 16 -23.07 -22.56 11.10
CA ALA A 16 -23.42 -21.16 10.94
C ALA A 16 -22.81 -20.56 9.67
N ILE A 17 -21.51 -20.80 9.43
CA ILE A 17 -20.83 -20.34 8.22
C ILE A 17 -21.38 -21.01 6.98
N GLN A 18 -21.65 -22.31 7.00
CA GLN A 18 -22.26 -23.00 5.86
C GLN A 18 -23.60 -22.39 5.48
N LYS A 19 -24.45 -22.11 6.47
CA LYS A 19 -25.76 -21.48 6.25
C LYS A 19 -25.61 -20.08 5.65
N LEU A 20 -24.74 -19.24 6.25
CA LEU A 20 -24.52 -17.87 5.78
C LEU A 20 -23.93 -17.84 4.37
N ALA A 21 -22.92 -18.66 4.09
CA ALA A 21 -22.28 -18.74 2.77
C ALA A 21 -23.29 -19.15 1.69
N LYS A 22 -24.12 -20.18 1.95
CA LYS A 22 -25.16 -20.62 1.00
C LYS A 22 -26.23 -19.55 0.76
N GLN A 23 -26.63 -18.82 1.81
CA GLN A 23 -27.58 -17.71 1.67
C GLN A 23 -27.00 -16.59 0.80
N ILE A 24 -25.76 -16.17 1.06
CA ILE A 24 -25.07 -15.17 0.24
C ILE A 24 -24.93 -15.66 -1.20
N GLY A 25 -24.54 -16.93 -1.40
CA GLY A 25 -24.39 -17.52 -2.73
C GLY A 25 -25.69 -17.54 -3.53
N ALA A 26 -26.84 -17.76 -2.88
CA ALA A 26 -28.16 -17.68 -3.48
C ALA A 26 -28.57 -16.24 -3.81
N GLU A 27 -28.31 -15.30 -2.90
CA GLU A 27 -28.70 -13.90 -3.05
C GLU A 27 -27.90 -13.21 -4.15
N VAL A 28 -26.58 -13.38 -4.22
CA VAL A 28 -25.71 -12.71 -5.22
C VAL A 28 -26.08 -13.02 -6.68
N GLN A 29 -26.85 -14.08 -6.92
CA GLN A 29 -27.40 -14.39 -8.25
C GLN A 29 -28.57 -13.48 -8.66
N GLN A 30 -29.17 -12.74 -7.72
CA GLN A 30 -30.31 -11.87 -7.98
C GLN A 30 -29.85 -10.44 -8.34
N PRO A 31 -30.50 -9.79 -9.33
CA PRO A 31 -30.28 -8.37 -9.60
C PRO A 31 -30.60 -7.55 -8.33
N ASN A 32 -29.69 -6.67 -7.90
CA ASN A 32 -29.77 -5.83 -6.70
C ASN A 32 -29.47 -6.51 -5.34
N ALA A 33 -28.95 -7.73 -5.31
CA ALA A 33 -28.63 -8.42 -4.06
C ALA A 33 -27.60 -7.71 -3.17
N ILE A 34 -26.68 -6.94 -3.75
CA ILE A 34 -25.63 -6.22 -2.99
C ILE A 34 -26.19 -4.96 -2.31
N PRO A 35 -26.96 -4.07 -2.97
CA PRO A 35 -27.56 -2.90 -2.30
C PRO A 35 -28.85 -3.20 -1.51
N GLY A 36 -29.61 -4.25 -1.89
CA GLY A 36 -30.98 -4.47 -1.40
C GLY A 36 -31.17 -5.52 -0.29
N ASP A 37 -30.38 -6.61 -0.28
CA ASP A 37 -30.78 -7.84 0.43
C ASP A 37 -30.00 -8.17 1.72
N ASN A 38 -29.55 -7.21 2.51
CA ASN A 38 -28.75 -7.46 3.74
C ASN A 38 -27.50 -8.37 3.54
N THR A 39 -27.10 -8.65 2.29
CA THR A 39 -25.98 -9.52 1.92
C THR A 39 -24.68 -9.08 2.59
N LEU A 40 -24.43 -7.76 2.63
CA LEU A 40 -23.28 -7.18 3.31
C LEU A 40 -23.31 -7.42 4.83
N SER A 41 -24.49 -7.34 5.45
CA SER A 41 -24.67 -7.63 6.88
C SER A 41 -24.41 -9.11 7.18
N ARG A 42 -24.91 -10.03 6.33
CA ARG A 42 -24.62 -11.47 6.46
C ARG A 42 -23.13 -11.75 6.30
N PHE A 43 -22.47 -11.09 5.34
CA PHE A 43 -21.03 -11.22 5.14
C PHE A 43 -20.23 -10.72 6.36
N ASP A 44 -20.61 -9.59 6.95
CA ASP A 44 -19.97 -9.11 8.19
C ASP A 44 -20.16 -10.10 9.36
N ILE A 45 -21.37 -10.64 9.54
CA ILE A 45 -21.65 -11.68 10.54
C ILE A 45 -20.79 -12.92 10.28
N MET A 46 -20.70 -13.38 9.02
CA MET A 46 -19.87 -14.51 8.63
C MET A 46 -18.39 -14.27 8.99
N SER A 47 -17.86 -13.10 8.67
CA SER A 47 -16.49 -12.71 9.04
C SER A 47 -16.28 -12.70 10.56
N ARG A 48 -17.28 -12.29 11.34
CA ARG A 48 -17.22 -12.27 12.82
C ARG A 48 -17.19 -13.67 13.41
N VAL A 49 -18.00 -14.60 12.88
CA VAL A 49 -17.99 -16.00 13.32
C VAL A 49 -16.66 -16.66 12.96
N ILE A 50 -16.11 -16.42 11.76
CA ILE A 50 -14.79 -16.95 11.35
C ILE A 50 -13.68 -16.48 12.30
N ARG A 51 -13.75 -15.25 12.83
CA ARG A 51 -12.75 -14.74 13.79
C ARG A 51 -12.67 -15.56 15.08
N THR A 52 -13.71 -16.30 15.44
CA THR A 52 -13.74 -17.14 16.65
C THR A 52 -13.44 -18.62 16.36
N MET A 53 -13.24 -19.01 15.09
CA MET A 53 -13.02 -20.40 14.70
C MET A 53 -11.55 -20.81 14.82
N SER A 54 -11.36 -22.07 15.23
CA SER A 54 -10.06 -22.78 15.20
C SER A 54 -9.65 -23.18 13.79
N ALA A 55 -8.39 -23.59 13.62
CA ALA A 55 -7.88 -24.08 12.33
C ALA A 55 -8.63 -25.34 11.87
N GLU A 56 -8.98 -26.22 12.81
CA GLU A 56 -9.73 -27.45 12.57
C GLU A 56 -11.16 -27.14 12.10
N GLN A 57 -11.82 -26.18 12.73
CA GLN A 57 -13.16 -25.74 12.31
C GLN A 57 -13.13 -25.09 10.92
N LEU A 58 -12.11 -24.28 10.60
CA LEU A 58 -11.97 -23.69 9.26
C LEU A 58 -11.66 -24.74 8.19
N LYS A 59 -10.87 -25.76 8.53
CA LYS A 59 -10.62 -26.91 7.65
C LYS A 59 -11.92 -27.66 7.36
N LYS A 60 -12.72 -27.98 8.38
CA LYS A 60 -14.03 -28.62 8.22
C LYS A 60 -14.99 -27.75 7.41
N ALA A 61 -15.03 -26.44 7.65
CA ALA A 61 -15.86 -25.52 6.86
C ALA A 61 -15.42 -25.48 5.39
N THR A 62 -14.11 -25.49 5.14
CA THR A 62 -13.52 -25.57 3.80
C THR A 62 -13.98 -26.84 3.08
N GLU A 63 -13.89 -28.00 3.72
CA GLU A 63 -14.31 -29.27 3.11
C GLU A 63 -15.78 -29.28 2.69
N ASN A 64 -16.64 -28.59 3.44
CA ASN A 64 -18.08 -28.52 3.17
C ASN A 64 -18.49 -27.46 2.15
N LEU A 65 -17.68 -26.41 1.97
CA LEU A 65 -18.01 -25.27 1.11
C LEU A 65 -17.15 -25.18 -0.15
N TYR A 66 -16.05 -25.92 -0.23
CA TYR A 66 -15.16 -25.86 -1.38
C TYR A 66 -15.87 -26.27 -2.66
N PHE A 67 -15.86 -25.36 -3.62
CA PHE A 67 -16.40 -25.59 -4.95
C PHE A 67 -15.47 -24.97 -6.00
N PRO A 68 -14.74 -25.78 -6.79
CA PRO A 68 -13.76 -25.26 -7.74
C PRO A 68 -14.43 -24.55 -8.91
N HIS A 69 -13.79 -23.50 -9.44
CA HIS A 69 -14.27 -22.76 -10.61
C HIS A 69 -14.47 -23.67 -11.83
N SER A 70 -13.65 -24.70 -12.00
CA SER A 70 -13.77 -25.67 -13.12
C SER A 70 -15.07 -26.50 -13.09
N LYS A 71 -15.74 -26.59 -11.93
CA LYS A 71 -17.06 -27.22 -11.81
C LYS A 71 -18.21 -26.22 -11.90
N ALA A 72 -17.93 -24.91 -11.93
CA ALA A 72 -18.96 -23.89 -12.03
C ALA A 72 -19.48 -23.81 -13.47
N SER A 73 -20.75 -24.16 -13.67
CA SER A 73 -21.41 -24.03 -14.95
C SER A 73 -22.31 -22.79 -14.97
N ALA A 74 -22.12 -21.92 -15.95
CA ALA A 74 -22.99 -20.75 -16.18
C ALA A 74 -24.45 -21.15 -16.51
N LYS A 75 -24.70 -22.43 -16.83
CA LYS A 75 -26.03 -22.96 -17.14
C LYS A 75 -26.73 -23.59 -15.93
N SER A 76 -26.04 -23.74 -14.79
CA SER A 76 -26.57 -24.37 -13.58
C SER A 76 -26.64 -23.34 -12.46
N SER A 77 -27.87 -23.00 -12.06
CA SER A 77 -28.07 -22.10 -10.91
C SER A 77 -27.46 -22.67 -9.64
N GLN A 78 -27.54 -24.00 -9.44
CA GLN A 78 -26.98 -24.65 -8.26
C GLN A 78 -25.44 -24.57 -8.21
N ASP A 79 -24.77 -24.74 -9.35
CA ASP A 79 -23.30 -24.64 -9.41
C ASP A 79 -22.86 -23.18 -9.19
N ALA A 80 -23.57 -22.22 -9.79
CA ALA A 80 -23.32 -20.80 -9.59
C ALA A 80 -23.48 -20.41 -8.11
N GLN A 81 -24.56 -20.85 -7.45
CA GLN A 81 -24.79 -20.60 -6.02
C GLN A 81 -23.70 -21.23 -5.14
N SER A 82 -23.29 -22.46 -5.46
CA SER A 82 -22.25 -23.17 -4.69
C SER A 82 -20.88 -22.50 -4.84
N TYR A 83 -20.55 -22.06 -6.05
CA TYR A 83 -19.33 -21.30 -6.30
C TYR A 83 -19.34 -19.94 -5.59
N GLN A 84 -20.45 -19.20 -5.64
CA GLN A 84 -20.56 -17.93 -4.92
C GLN A 84 -20.53 -18.10 -3.40
N ALA A 85 -21.07 -19.22 -2.87
CA ALA A 85 -20.93 -19.56 -1.46
C ALA A 85 -19.46 -19.79 -1.08
N TRP A 86 -18.70 -20.49 -1.93
CA TRP A 86 -17.25 -20.64 -1.77
C TRP A 86 -16.53 -19.29 -1.81
N THR A 87 -16.85 -18.43 -2.78
CA THR A 87 -16.26 -17.09 -2.93
C THR A 87 -16.53 -16.23 -1.70
N ALA A 88 -17.78 -16.18 -1.22
CA ALA A 88 -18.12 -15.43 -0.03
C ALA A 88 -17.37 -15.96 1.20
N PHE A 89 -17.27 -17.29 1.36
CA PHE A 89 -16.55 -17.90 2.47
C PHE A 89 -15.05 -17.57 2.44
N ARG A 90 -14.35 -17.77 1.31
CA ARG A 90 -12.92 -17.48 1.20
C ARG A 90 -12.59 -16.01 1.45
N ASP A 91 -13.44 -15.10 0.95
CA ASP A 91 -13.26 -13.66 1.14
C ASP A 91 -13.48 -13.27 2.60
N ALA A 92 -14.46 -13.87 3.27
CA ALA A 92 -14.67 -13.66 4.70
C ALA A 92 -13.54 -14.25 5.56
N VAL A 93 -12.90 -15.35 5.13
CA VAL A 93 -11.67 -15.87 5.77
C VAL A 93 -10.53 -14.87 5.64
N ALA A 94 -10.30 -14.33 4.44
CA ALA A 94 -9.31 -13.27 4.26
C ALA A 94 -9.62 -12.02 5.09
N GLN A 95 -10.89 -11.63 5.21
CA GLN A 95 -11.32 -10.49 6.03
C GLN A 95 -11.26 -10.75 7.55
N ALA A 96 -11.32 -12.00 7.99
CA ALA A 96 -11.26 -12.33 9.41
C ALA A 96 -9.90 -11.97 10.03
N GLY A 97 -8.81 -12.19 9.29
CA GLY A 97 -7.47 -11.70 9.64
C GLY A 97 -6.87 -12.33 10.90
N THR A 98 -7.31 -13.53 11.29
CA THR A 98 -6.77 -14.28 12.43
C THR A 98 -5.63 -15.22 11.99
N GLY A 99 -4.87 -15.75 12.95
CA GLY A 99 -3.86 -16.78 12.69
C GLY A 99 -4.41 -18.02 11.98
N PRO A 100 -5.49 -18.66 12.49
CA PRO A 100 -6.15 -19.78 11.81
C PRO A 100 -6.61 -19.45 10.39
N ALA A 101 -7.11 -18.23 10.15
CA ALA A 101 -7.51 -17.80 8.82
C ALA A 101 -6.32 -17.71 7.85
N LEU A 102 -5.17 -17.18 8.30
CA LEU A 102 -3.95 -17.15 7.49
C LEU A 102 -3.46 -18.57 7.15
N LEU A 103 -3.54 -19.51 8.10
CA LEU A 103 -3.19 -20.91 7.85
C LEU A 103 -4.13 -21.56 6.83
N ALA A 104 -5.43 -21.31 6.91
CA ALA A 104 -6.38 -21.75 5.88
C ALA A 104 -6.03 -21.20 4.49
N LEU A 105 -5.71 -19.89 4.38
CA LEU A 105 -5.28 -19.29 3.11
C LEU A 105 -4.00 -19.95 2.58
N LYS A 106 -3.02 -20.19 3.46
CA LYS A 106 -1.79 -20.91 3.12
C LYS A 106 -2.10 -22.29 2.56
N ASP A 107 -2.93 -23.07 3.26
CA ASP A 107 -3.29 -24.42 2.83
C ASP A 107 -4.01 -24.41 1.48
N TRP A 108 -4.91 -23.45 1.24
CA TRP A 108 -5.62 -23.35 -0.04
C TRP A 108 -4.70 -23.02 -1.21
N ILE A 109 -3.71 -22.15 -1.00
CA ILE A 109 -2.72 -21.80 -2.02
C ILE A 109 -1.80 -22.99 -2.32
N MET A 110 -1.28 -23.64 -1.26
CA MET A 110 -0.37 -24.78 -1.42
C MET A 110 -1.06 -26.01 -2.01
N SER A 111 -2.36 -26.17 -1.78
CA SER A 111 -3.17 -27.26 -2.36
C SER A 111 -3.89 -26.89 -3.67
N HIS A 112 -3.61 -25.71 -4.23
CA HIS A 112 -4.25 -25.19 -5.45
C HIS A 112 -5.78 -25.13 -5.41
N LYS A 113 -6.38 -25.02 -4.22
CA LYS A 113 -7.82 -24.71 -4.08
C LYS A 113 -8.14 -23.27 -4.45
N VAL A 114 -7.15 -22.38 -4.33
CA VAL A 114 -7.16 -21.03 -4.88
C VAL A 114 -5.81 -20.79 -5.57
N ASN A 115 -5.82 -20.14 -6.72
CA ASN A 115 -4.63 -19.92 -7.52
C ASN A 115 -4.71 -18.61 -8.33
N GLY A 116 -3.55 -18.16 -8.84
CA GLY A 116 -3.45 -17.00 -9.72
C GLY A 116 -4.08 -15.74 -9.12
N GLN A 117 -5.04 -15.15 -9.84
CA GLN A 117 -5.72 -13.92 -9.43
C GLN A 117 -6.52 -14.08 -8.13
N GLU A 118 -7.20 -15.21 -7.93
CA GLU A 118 -8.02 -15.42 -6.72
C GLU A 118 -7.15 -15.43 -5.47
N ALA A 119 -6.03 -16.14 -5.52
CA ALA A 119 -5.06 -16.17 -4.44
C ALA A 119 -4.45 -14.77 -4.18
N ALA A 120 -4.19 -14.02 -5.25
CA ALA A 120 -3.65 -12.67 -5.18
C ALA A 120 -4.61 -11.68 -4.48
N GLU A 121 -5.91 -11.76 -4.78
CA GLU A 121 -6.96 -10.95 -4.16
C GLU A 121 -7.07 -11.26 -2.66
N LEU A 122 -7.08 -12.55 -2.29
CA LEU A 122 -7.15 -12.98 -0.89
C LEU A 122 -5.97 -12.47 -0.06
N LEU A 123 -4.72 -12.64 -0.55
CA LEU A 123 -3.55 -12.14 0.19
C LEU A 123 -3.46 -10.61 0.22
N SER A 124 -4.01 -9.93 -0.79
CA SER A 124 -4.11 -8.46 -0.79
C SER A 124 -4.95 -7.94 0.37
N ALA A 125 -6.06 -8.63 0.67
CA ALA A 125 -6.92 -8.30 1.79
C ALA A 125 -6.23 -8.50 3.16
N VAL A 126 -5.36 -9.50 3.30
CA VAL A 126 -4.65 -9.82 4.56
C VAL A 126 -3.89 -8.62 5.13
N SER A 127 -3.27 -7.80 4.28
CA SER A 127 -2.50 -6.62 4.70
C SER A 127 -3.34 -5.56 5.45
N ASN A 128 -4.66 -5.57 5.27
CA ASN A 128 -5.60 -4.65 5.90
C ASN A 128 -6.47 -5.33 6.97
N SER A 129 -6.66 -6.64 6.89
CA SER A 129 -7.53 -7.39 7.80
C SER A 129 -6.80 -8.00 8.99
N ALA A 130 -5.48 -8.23 8.91
CA ALA A 130 -4.69 -8.86 9.96
C ALA A 130 -4.96 -8.22 11.33
N ARG A 131 -5.39 -9.02 12.30
CA ARG A 131 -5.81 -8.55 13.63
C ARG A 131 -4.70 -8.62 14.66
N THR A 132 -3.89 -9.67 14.55
CA THR A 132 -2.86 -10.00 15.53
C THR A 132 -1.53 -10.30 14.82
N PRO A 133 -0.82 -9.29 14.29
CA PRO A 133 0.49 -9.46 13.66
C PRO A 133 1.58 -9.75 14.71
N THR A 134 1.50 -10.92 15.33
CA THR A 134 2.56 -11.48 16.20
C THR A 134 3.76 -11.92 15.35
N PRO A 135 4.93 -12.16 15.95
CA PRO A 135 6.08 -12.70 15.22
C PRO A 135 5.75 -13.98 14.42
N GLU A 136 4.95 -14.89 15.00
CA GLU A 136 4.55 -16.15 14.37
C GLU A 136 3.64 -15.91 13.16
N TYR A 137 2.70 -14.96 13.28
CA TYR A 137 1.85 -14.56 12.16
C TYR A 137 2.68 -13.97 11.01
N MET A 138 3.60 -13.06 11.34
CA MET A 138 4.47 -12.40 10.36
C MET A 138 5.39 -13.40 9.68
N ASP A 139 5.94 -14.36 10.42
CA ASP A 139 6.79 -15.40 9.87
C ASP A 139 6.01 -16.38 8.98
N ALA A 140 4.80 -16.79 9.39
CA ALA A 140 3.93 -17.62 8.56
C ALA A 140 3.57 -16.92 7.24
N PHE A 141 3.25 -15.63 7.29
CA PHE A 141 2.93 -14.86 6.09
C PHE A 141 4.17 -14.64 5.21
N PHE A 142 5.33 -14.35 5.80
CA PHE A 142 6.58 -14.24 5.07
C PHE A 142 6.89 -15.54 4.34
N SER A 143 6.85 -16.68 5.04
CA SER A 143 7.10 -18.00 4.45
C SER A 143 6.15 -18.34 3.31
N LEU A 144 4.87 -17.94 3.40
CA LEU A 144 3.92 -18.09 2.29
C LEU A 144 4.26 -17.15 1.13
N ALA A 145 4.52 -15.87 1.40
CA ALA A 145 4.81 -14.88 0.36
C ALA A 145 6.12 -15.17 -0.40
N THR A 146 7.04 -15.90 0.21
CA THR A 146 8.32 -16.30 -0.38
C THR A 146 8.36 -17.78 -0.78
N SER A 147 7.25 -18.52 -0.73
CA SER A 147 7.23 -19.92 -1.13
C SER A 147 7.38 -20.06 -2.65
N GLU A 148 7.90 -21.21 -3.08
CA GLU A 148 8.05 -21.51 -4.51
C GLU A 148 6.69 -21.51 -5.23
N GLU A 149 5.66 -22.08 -4.59
CA GLU A 149 4.27 -22.08 -5.08
C GLU A 149 3.72 -20.66 -5.28
N ALA A 150 3.99 -19.74 -4.35
CA ALA A 150 3.53 -18.35 -4.49
C ALA A 150 4.31 -17.61 -5.58
N GLN A 151 5.62 -17.84 -5.69
CA GLN A 151 6.48 -17.19 -6.66
C GLN A 151 6.22 -17.60 -8.11
N LYS A 152 5.82 -18.86 -8.35
CA LYS A 152 5.50 -19.40 -9.69
C LYS A 152 4.19 -18.86 -10.26
N GLN A 153 3.27 -18.41 -9.40
CA GLN A 153 1.94 -17.99 -9.83
C GLN A 153 1.92 -16.50 -10.18
N TRP A 154 1.53 -16.18 -11.42
CA TRP A 154 1.29 -14.81 -11.83
C TRP A 154 0.18 -14.17 -10.98
N PHE A 155 0.30 -12.86 -10.73
CA PHE A 155 -0.46 -12.04 -9.79
C PHE A 155 -0.15 -12.32 -8.32
N LEU A 156 -0.09 -13.59 -7.92
CA LEU A 156 0.18 -13.98 -6.53
C LEU A 156 1.60 -13.61 -6.10
N ASN A 157 2.60 -13.87 -6.95
CA ASN A 157 4.00 -13.56 -6.66
C ASN A 157 4.23 -12.09 -6.26
N THR A 158 3.58 -11.16 -6.94
CA THR A 158 3.61 -9.73 -6.67
C THR A 158 2.74 -9.37 -5.47
N SER A 159 1.49 -9.82 -5.46
CA SER A 159 0.51 -9.41 -4.45
C SER A 159 0.88 -9.91 -3.05
N ALA A 160 1.44 -11.12 -2.94
CA ALA A 160 1.86 -11.69 -1.67
C ALA A 160 2.98 -10.85 -1.02
N ILE A 161 4.06 -10.56 -1.75
CA ILE A 161 5.20 -9.83 -1.20
C ILE A 161 4.87 -8.35 -0.93
N LEU A 162 4.05 -7.71 -1.77
CA LEU A 162 3.58 -6.34 -1.53
C LEU A 162 2.65 -6.24 -0.33
N SER A 163 1.77 -7.24 -0.13
CA SER A 163 0.85 -7.29 1.01
C SER A 163 1.59 -7.56 2.32
N PHE A 164 2.56 -8.46 2.27
CA PHE A 164 3.46 -8.72 3.39
C PHE A 164 4.22 -7.46 3.82
N THR A 165 4.89 -6.77 2.88
CA THR A 165 5.66 -5.55 3.18
C THR A 165 4.79 -4.38 3.67
N ASN A 166 3.55 -4.28 3.19
CA ASN A 166 2.57 -3.35 3.74
C ASN A 166 2.23 -3.65 5.20
N LEU A 167 2.02 -4.93 5.55
CA LEU A 167 1.75 -5.34 6.92
C LEU A 167 2.97 -5.11 7.81
N VAL A 168 4.18 -5.42 7.33
CA VAL A 168 5.45 -5.12 8.02
C VAL A 168 5.52 -3.65 8.40
N ARG A 169 5.23 -2.73 7.47
CA ARG A 169 5.24 -1.30 7.78
C ARG A 169 4.23 -0.96 8.88
N LYS A 170 2.99 -1.42 8.75
CA LYS A 170 1.90 -1.08 9.69
C LYS A 170 2.14 -1.64 11.09
N ALA A 171 2.59 -2.88 11.19
CA ALA A 171 2.69 -3.62 12.44
C ALA A 171 4.06 -3.51 13.13
N GLN A 172 5.15 -3.35 12.36
CA GLN A 172 6.52 -3.49 12.87
C GLN A 172 7.36 -2.21 12.73
N VAL A 173 7.11 -1.35 11.74
CA VAL A 173 7.95 -0.16 11.47
C VAL A 173 7.31 1.14 11.95
N ASN A 174 6.06 1.41 11.58
CA ASN A 174 5.36 2.64 11.94
C ASN A 174 4.73 2.48 13.33
N ASN A 175 5.21 3.24 14.31
CA ASN A 175 4.75 3.13 15.70
C ASN A 175 3.31 3.58 15.88
N ASP A 176 2.86 4.60 15.14
CA ASP A 176 1.50 5.12 15.26
C ASP A 176 0.49 4.09 14.77
N THR A 177 0.73 3.47 13.62
CA THR A 177 -0.15 2.41 13.12
C THR A 177 -0.06 1.16 13.99
N ALA A 178 1.15 0.80 14.44
CA ALA A 178 1.34 -0.37 15.31
C ALA A 178 0.61 -0.23 16.65
N HIS A 179 0.46 0.99 17.16
CA HIS A 179 -0.27 1.28 18.38
C HIS A 179 -1.78 1.41 18.15
N ASN A 180 -2.19 2.19 17.14
CA ASN A 180 -3.58 2.61 16.94
C ASN A 180 -4.44 1.60 16.17
N GLN A 181 -3.85 0.75 15.32
CA GLN A 181 -4.61 -0.20 14.48
C GLN A 181 -4.79 -1.56 15.14
N TYR A 182 -3.99 -1.87 16.17
CA TYR A 182 -3.95 -3.19 16.80
C TYR A 182 -4.29 -3.08 18.29
N PRO A 183 -4.81 -4.16 18.91
CA PRO A 183 -5.28 -4.15 20.31
C PRO A 183 -4.14 -4.10 21.35
N THR A 184 -3.30 -3.07 21.27
CA THR A 184 -2.10 -2.93 22.12
C THR A 184 -2.43 -2.63 23.58
N HIS A 185 -3.59 -2.04 23.87
CA HIS A 185 -4.08 -1.84 25.24
C HIS A 185 -4.52 -3.15 25.93
N ALA A 186 -4.93 -4.16 25.16
CA ALA A 186 -5.38 -5.44 25.71
C ALA A 186 -4.23 -6.47 25.82
N PHE A 187 -3.32 -6.49 24.84
CA PHE A 187 -2.28 -7.53 24.74
C PHE A 187 -0.84 -7.00 24.82
N GLY A 188 -0.67 -5.69 25.03
CA GLY A 188 0.62 -5.05 24.83
C GLY A 188 1.01 -5.01 23.34
N ARG A 189 2.26 -4.67 23.06
CA ARG A 189 2.76 -4.62 21.68
C ARG A 189 2.87 -6.04 21.12
N LEU A 190 2.03 -6.37 20.15
CA LEU A 190 1.92 -7.72 19.55
C LEU A 190 3.22 -8.22 18.91
N SER A 191 4.04 -7.32 18.37
CA SER A 191 5.40 -7.60 17.93
C SER A 191 6.37 -6.78 18.79
N PRO A 192 7.11 -7.40 19.72
CA PRO A 192 8.08 -6.71 20.57
C PRO A 192 9.06 -5.89 19.74
N LYS A 193 9.29 -4.61 20.11
CA LYS A 193 10.00 -3.64 19.25
C LYS A 193 11.37 -4.12 18.79
N LYS A 194 12.19 -4.67 19.68
CA LYS A 194 13.53 -5.19 19.35
C LYS A 194 13.47 -6.36 18.36
N GLN A 195 12.57 -7.33 18.60
CA GLN A 195 12.39 -8.48 17.73
C GLN A 195 11.85 -8.07 16.36
N ALA A 196 10.87 -7.17 16.32
CA ALA A 196 10.33 -6.61 15.08
C ALA A 196 11.42 -5.90 14.25
N GLN A 197 12.22 -5.04 14.88
CA GLN A 197 13.35 -4.36 14.21
C GLN A 197 14.40 -5.35 13.69
N LYS A 198 14.70 -6.41 14.47
CA LYS A 198 15.61 -7.47 14.06
C LYS A 198 15.07 -8.24 12.85
N ALA A 199 13.81 -8.68 12.88
CA ALA A 199 13.17 -9.38 11.77
C ALA A 199 13.16 -8.53 10.49
N VAL A 200 12.78 -7.26 10.59
CA VAL A 200 12.77 -6.36 9.43
C VAL A 200 14.17 -6.14 8.87
N SER A 201 15.15 -5.85 9.74
CA SER A 201 16.49 -5.46 9.29
C SER A 201 17.38 -6.64 8.92
N GLU A 202 17.23 -7.81 9.53
CA GLU A 202 18.11 -8.97 9.35
C GLU A 202 17.49 -10.10 8.52
N LYS A 203 16.15 -10.14 8.36
CA LYS A 203 15.45 -11.19 7.60
C LYS A 203 14.74 -10.64 6.36
N TYR A 204 13.80 -9.71 6.54
CA TYR A 204 12.92 -9.29 5.45
C TYR A 204 13.63 -8.38 4.43
N ILE A 205 14.30 -7.31 4.87
CA ILE A 205 15.02 -6.40 3.95
C ILE A 205 16.16 -7.12 3.21
N PRO A 206 17.00 -7.96 3.86
CA PRO A 206 18.05 -8.69 3.15
C PRO A 206 17.51 -9.62 2.06
N TYR A 207 16.38 -10.29 2.30
CA TYR A 207 15.71 -11.08 1.27
C TYR A 207 15.28 -10.21 0.08
N LEU A 208 14.59 -9.08 0.34
CA LEU A 208 14.14 -8.16 -0.71
C LEU A 208 15.32 -7.55 -1.50
N GLN A 209 16.41 -7.21 -0.81
CA GLN A 209 17.65 -6.74 -1.42
C GLN A 209 18.26 -7.78 -2.35
N SER A 210 18.33 -9.04 -1.91
CA SER A 210 18.82 -10.15 -2.73
C SER A 210 17.97 -10.34 -3.98
N GLN A 211 16.64 -10.28 -3.84
CA GLN A 211 15.72 -10.41 -4.97
C GLN A 211 15.82 -9.23 -5.94
N LEU A 212 15.97 -8.00 -5.44
CA LEU A 212 16.21 -6.82 -6.27
C LEU A 212 17.50 -6.97 -7.09
N ARG A 213 18.62 -7.35 -6.44
CA ARG A 213 19.89 -7.61 -7.11
C ARG A 213 19.77 -8.66 -8.20
N LYS A 214 19.09 -9.77 -7.91
CA LYS A 214 18.82 -10.83 -8.87
C LYS A 214 18.01 -10.29 -10.07
N ALA A 215 16.93 -9.56 -9.82
CA ALA A 215 16.12 -8.98 -10.89
C ALA A 215 16.91 -8.00 -11.77
N VAL A 216 17.76 -7.16 -11.17
CA VAL A 216 18.68 -6.26 -11.88
C VAL A 216 19.66 -7.05 -12.76
N SER A 217 20.32 -8.07 -12.21
CA SER A 217 21.25 -8.91 -12.97
C SER A 217 20.61 -9.65 -14.15
N GLN A 218 19.31 -9.92 -14.07
CA GLN A 218 18.52 -10.60 -15.10
C GLN A 218 17.86 -9.65 -16.09
N GLY A 219 17.95 -8.33 -15.89
CA GLY A 219 17.23 -7.34 -16.69
C GLY A 219 15.70 -7.45 -16.57
N ASP A 220 15.18 -8.08 -15.51
CA ASP A 220 13.75 -8.34 -15.31
C ASP A 220 13.06 -7.07 -14.76
N SER A 221 12.75 -6.13 -15.65
CA SER A 221 12.15 -4.83 -15.31
C SER A 221 10.89 -4.94 -14.45
N PRO A 222 9.91 -5.83 -14.74
CA PRO A 222 8.76 -6.04 -13.86
C PRO A 222 9.17 -6.44 -12.43
N LYS A 223 10.08 -7.41 -12.27
CA LYS A 223 10.54 -7.81 -10.91
C LYS A 223 11.33 -6.71 -10.22
N ILE A 224 12.14 -5.94 -10.95
CA ILE A 224 12.85 -4.77 -10.40
C ILE A 224 11.84 -3.82 -9.76
N GLN A 225 10.77 -3.46 -10.47
CA GLN A 225 9.72 -2.58 -9.95
C GLN A 225 9.01 -3.17 -8.73
N VAL A 226 8.68 -4.47 -8.75
CA VAL A 226 8.05 -5.16 -7.62
C VAL A 226 8.92 -5.08 -6.38
N TYR A 227 10.21 -5.37 -6.47
CA TYR A 227 11.10 -5.37 -5.31
C TYR A 227 11.48 -3.96 -4.84
N ILE A 228 11.56 -2.99 -5.74
CA ILE A 228 11.65 -1.56 -5.36
C ILE A 228 10.41 -1.16 -4.57
N ARG A 229 9.20 -1.47 -5.06
CA ARG A 229 7.95 -1.15 -4.35
C ARG A 229 7.85 -1.89 -3.02
N ALA A 230 8.25 -3.15 -2.96
CA ALA A 230 8.25 -3.94 -1.72
C ALA A 230 9.19 -3.34 -0.66
N LEU A 231 10.41 -2.95 -1.04
CA LEU A 231 11.34 -2.24 -0.17
C LEU A 231 10.75 -0.90 0.30
N GLY A 232 10.27 -0.06 -0.62
CA GLY A 232 9.63 1.22 -0.31
C GLY A 232 8.44 1.09 0.63
N ASN A 233 7.61 0.05 0.45
CA ASN A 233 6.44 -0.24 1.29
C ASN A 233 6.82 -0.47 2.75
N THR A 234 8.00 -1.03 3.06
CA THR A 234 8.44 -1.24 4.45
C THR A 234 8.67 0.07 5.19
N ALA A 235 9.03 1.14 4.47
CA ALA A 235 9.45 2.44 4.99
C ALA A 235 10.59 2.41 6.02
N HIS A 236 11.30 1.30 6.19
CA HIS A 236 12.35 1.17 7.20
C HIS A 236 13.64 1.89 6.77
N PRO A 237 14.36 2.62 7.65
CA PRO A 237 15.55 3.40 7.26
C PRO A 237 16.63 2.62 6.51
N LYS A 238 16.81 1.33 6.84
CA LYS A 238 17.78 0.43 6.17
C LYS A 238 17.58 0.31 4.65
N ILE A 239 16.39 0.61 4.11
CA ILE A 239 16.21 0.55 2.64
C ILE A 239 17.05 1.60 1.91
N LEU A 240 17.45 2.68 2.58
CA LEU A 240 18.29 3.72 1.99
C LEU A 240 19.65 3.16 1.54
N SER A 241 20.31 2.35 2.38
CA SER A 241 21.58 1.69 2.01
C SER A 241 21.40 0.62 0.94
N VAL A 242 20.18 0.10 0.74
CA VAL A 242 19.87 -0.82 -0.35
C VAL A 242 19.75 -0.07 -1.68
N PHE A 243 19.15 1.12 -1.66
CA PHE A 243 18.92 1.94 -2.85
C PHE A 243 20.12 2.82 -3.24
N GLU A 244 20.97 3.19 -2.29
CA GLU A 244 22.10 4.10 -2.48
C GLU A 244 23.02 3.70 -3.65
N PRO A 245 23.48 2.44 -3.81
CA PRO A 245 24.34 2.08 -4.95
C PRO A 245 23.69 2.32 -6.33
N TYR A 246 22.38 2.12 -6.44
CA TYR A 246 21.63 2.35 -7.67
C TYR A 246 21.38 3.84 -7.93
N LEU A 247 21.10 4.60 -6.87
CA LEU A 247 20.90 6.05 -6.97
C LEU A 247 22.21 6.80 -7.26
N GLU A 248 23.35 6.30 -6.79
CA GLU A 248 24.67 6.87 -7.05
C GLU A 248 25.32 6.38 -8.35
N GLY A 249 24.65 5.49 -9.11
CA GLY A 249 25.18 4.94 -10.36
C GLY A 249 26.32 3.93 -10.19
N LYS A 250 26.55 3.43 -8.97
CA LYS A 250 27.52 2.35 -8.69
C LYS A 250 27.03 0.99 -9.20
N GLU A 251 25.72 0.82 -9.29
CA GLU A 251 25.06 -0.37 -9.82
C GLU A 251 24.14 0.03 -10.98
N PRO A 252 24.05 -0.78 -12.04
CA PRO A 252 23.32 -0.40 -13.25
C PRO A 252 21.81 -0.35 -13.01
N MET A 253 21.22 0.80 -13.33
CA MET A 253 19.77 0.99 -13.47
C MET A 253 19.51 2.10 -14.49
N SER A 254 18.41 1.98 -15.24
CA SER A 254 17.94 3.09 -16.08
C SER A 254 17.41 4.24 -15.22
N ASP A 255 17.33 5.44 -15.79
CA ASP A 255 16.74 6.60 -15.10
C ASP A 255 15.28 6.34 -14.72
N PHE A 256 14.54 5.60 -15.53
CA PHE A 256 13.20 5.12 -15.19
C PHE A 256 13.21 4.26 -13.91
N GLN A 257 14.12 3.29 -13.80
CA GLN A 257 14.22 2.46 -12.60
C GLN A 257 14.64 3.28 -11.37
N ARG A 258 15.59 4.21 -11.52
CA ARG A 258 15.99 5.15 -10.45
C ARG A 258 14.83 6.06 -10.02
N LEU A 259 14.00 6.51 -10.97
CA LEU A 259 12.77 7.24 -10.69
C LEU A 259 11.82 6.37 -9.84
N THR A 260 11.62 5.09 -10.19
CA THR A 260 10.75 4.21 -9.39
C THR A 260 11.26 4.01 -7.97
N ILE A 261 12.58 4.02 -7.74
CA ILE A 261 13.18 4.03 -6.39
C ILE A 261 12.69 5.25 -5.62
N VAL A 262 12.89 6.44 -6.18
CA VAL A 262 12.48 7.70 -5.54
C VAL A 262 10.98 7.74 -5.29
N ALA A 263 10.18 7.30 -6.27
CA ALA A 263 8.72 7.23 -6.16
C ALA A 263 8.26 6.30 -5.03
N SER A 264 8.97 5.19 -4.80
CA SER A 264 8.66 4.20 -3.75
C SER A 264 8.90 4.70 -2.32
N MET A 265 9.58 5.84 -2.14
CA MET A 265 9.86 6.43 -0.83
C MET A 265 8.63 7.11 -0.20
N ASP A 266 7.45 7.09 -0.85
CA ASP A 266 6.23 7.77 -0.41
C ASP A 266 5.81 7.38 1.02
N GLN A 267 5.97 6.12 1.42
CA GLN A 267 5.66 5.69 2.79
C GLN A 267 6.69 6.16 3.82
N MET A 268 7.95 6.35 3.40
CA MET A 268 8.99 6.94 4.25
C MET A 268 8.75 8.43 4.49
N THR A 269 8.20 9.16 3.51
CA THR A 269 7.84 10.59 3.70
C THR A 269 6.85 10.79 4.85
N LYS A 270 6.01 9.79 5.14
CA LYS A 270 5.03 9.79 6.23
C LYS A 270 5.63 9.27 7.53
N THR A 271 6.42 8.19 7.46
CA THR A 271 6.90 7.48 8.65
C THR A 271 8.16 8.12 9.25
N TYR A 272 9.05 8.64 8.40
CA TYR A 272 10.30 9.29 8.78
C TYR A 272 10.51 10.59 7.97
N PRO A 273 9.62 11.60 8.11
CA PRO A 273 9.61 12.78 7.24
C PRO A 273 10.93 13.53 7.21
N LYS A 274 11.62 13.68 8.35
CA LYS A 274 12.93 14.37 8.44
C LYS A 274 14.03 13.62 7.67
N LEU A 275 14.08 12.29 7.81
CA LEU A 275 15.06 11.45 7.12
C LEU A 275 14.79 11.45 5.60
N ALA A 276 13.53 11.23 5.21
CA ALA A 276 13.12 11.27 3.81
C ALA A 276 13.47 12.62 3.18
N ARG A 277 13.16 13.73 3.87
CA ARG A 277 13.47 15.09 3.43
C ARG A 277 14.97 15.28 3.15
N SER A 278 15.83 14.82 4.05
CA SER A 278 17.29 14.93 3.87
C SER A 278 17.78 14.19 2.62
N VAL A 279 17.26 12.98 2.37
CA VAL A 279 17.69 12.17 1.22
C VAL A 279 17.13 12.74 -0.08
N LEU A 280 15.82 13.03 -0.11
CA LEU A 280 15.15 13.56 -1.30
C LEU A 280 15.71 14.93 -1.70
N PHE A 281 16.09 15.76 -0.74
CA PHE A 281 16.73 17.04 -1.04
C PHE A 281 18.11 16.85 -1.68
N LYS A 282 18.92 15.89 -1.23
CA LYS A 282 20.22 15.57 -1.88
C LYS A 282 20.03 15.11 -3.33
N ILE A 283 19.04 14.24 -3.59
CA ILE A 283 18.72 13.78 -4.95
C ILE A 283 18.29 14.96 -5.82
N TYR A 284 17.39 15.82 -5.32
CA TYR A 284 16.98 17.05 -6.02
C TYR A 284 18.17 17.96 -6.37
N GLN A 285 19.11 18.15 -5.44
CA GLN A 285 20.25 19.05 -5.62
C GLN A 285 21.33 18.52 -6.56
N ASN A 286 21.34 17.24 -6.89
CA ASN A 286 22.31 16.67 -7.82
C ASN A 286 22.03 17.14 -9.25
N GLY A 287 22.67 18.24 -9.67
CA GLY A 287 22.49 18.82 -11.01
C GLY A 287 22.95 17.92 -12.16
N GLY A 288 23.77 16.91 -11.88
CA GLY A 288 24.20 15.90 -12.86
C GLY A 288 23.24 14.72 -13.01
N ASP A 289 22.14 14.67 -12.25
CA ASP A 289 21.17 13.60 -12.31
C ASP A 289 20.06 13.85 -13.35
N ALA A 290 19.35 12.79 -13.75
CA ALA A 290 18.27 12.86 -14.71
C ALA A 290 17.13 13.77 -14.20
N PRO A 291 16.59 14.68 -15.04
CA PRO A 291 15.51 15.59 -14.67
C PRO A 291 14.28 14.89 -14.07
N GLU A 292 13.97 13.69 -14.52
CA GLU A 292 12.85 12.87 -14.09
C GLU A 292 13.05 12.38 -12.65
N VAL A 293 14.25 11.89 -12.31
CA VAL A 293 14.63 11.45 -10.96
C VAL A 293 14.57 12.63 -9.99
N ARG A 294 15.12 13.78 -10.39
CA ARG A 294 15.09 15.03 -9.60
C ARG A 294 13.66 15.55 -9.42
N SER A 295 12.83 15.48 -10.45
CA SER A 295 11.41 15.88 -10.39
C SER A 295 10.62 14.97 -9.45
N ALA A 296 10.83 13.66 -9.50
CA ALA A 296 10.24 12.71 -8.57
C ALA A 296 10.67 13.00 -7.11
N ALA A 297 11.92 13.43 -6.90
CA ALA A 297 12.39 13.82 -5.57
C ALA A 297 11.64 15.04 -5.05
N VAL A 298 11.44 16.08 -5.88
CA VAL A 298 10.62 17.26 -5.54
C VAL A 298 9.19 16.84 -5.16
N MET A 299 8.59 15.92 -5.91
CA MET A 299 7.24 15.44 -5.64
C MET A 299 7.10 14.79 -4.27
N GLN A 300 8.05 13.94 -3.89
CA GLN A 300 8.04 13.28 -2.58
C GLN A 300 8.43 14.25 -1.46
N LEU A 301 9.34 15.19 -1.72
CA LEU A 301 9.82 16.17 -0.75
C LEU A 301 8.68 17.03 -0.21
N MET A 302 7.74 17.44 -1.07
CA MET A 302 6.55 18.21 -0.67
C MET A 302 5.62 17.45 0.29
N LYS A 303 5.64 16.11 0.28
CA LYS A 303 4.87 15.29 1.22
C LYS A 303 5.45 15.29 2.64
N THR A 304 6.67 15.78 2.81
CA THR A 304 7.37 15.82 4.11
C THR A 304 7.07 17.06 4.95
N ASN A 305 6.17 17.94 4.48
CA ASN A 305 5.94 19.26 5.08
C ASN A 305 7.27 20.04 5.27
N PRO A 306 7.97 20.37 4.16
CA PRO A 306 9.27 21.04 4.23
C PRO A 306 9.18 22.42 4.92
N PRO A 307 10.23 22.81 5.67
CA PRO A 307 10.29 24.12 6.32
C PRO A 307 10.54 25.24 5.31
N ALA A 308 10.25 26.49 5.71
CA ALA A 308 10.33 27.66 4.85
C ALA A 308 11.72 27.85 4.22
N GLU A 309 12.80 27.67 5.00
CA GLU A 309 14.18 27.88 4.53
C GLU A 309 14.53 26.93 3.38
N LEU A 310 14.04 25.69 3.47
CA LEU A 310 14.25 24.71 2.42
C LEU A 310 13.48 25.08 1.15
N LEU A 311 12.23 25.51 1.28
CA LEU A 311 11.41 25.95 0.15
C LEU A 311 11.98 27.21 -0.51
N GLN A 312 12.47 28.16 0.28
CA GLN A 312 13.14 29.37 -0.21
C GLN A 312 14.39 29.01 -1.01
N ARG A 313 15.23 28.09 -0.51
CA ARG A 313 16.40 27.61 -1.25
C ARG A 313 16.01 26.92 -2.57
N MET A 314 14.97 26.08 -2.55
CA MET A 314 14.45 25.47 -3.78
C MET A 314 13.95 26.53 -4.77
N ALA A 315 13.24 27.55 -4.27
CA ALA A 315 12.71 28.63 -5.11
C ALA A 315 13.84 29.44 -5.75
N GLN A 316 14.83 29.87 -4.97
CA GLN A 316 16.01 30.59 -5.47
C GLN A 316 16.74 29.79 -6.55
N ASN A 317 16.95 28.49 -6.32
CA ASN A 317 17.61 27.59 -7.28
C ASN A 317 16.90 27.56 -8.64
N THR A 318 15.59 27.81 -8.72
CA THR A 318 14.88 27.83 -10.02
C THR A 318 15.38 28.93 -10.97
N ASN A 319 16.11 29.92 -10.47
CA ASN A 319 16.72 30.97 -11.27
C ASN A 319 18.04 30.54 -11.92
N SER A 320 18.71 29.51 -11.38
CA SER A 320 20.05 29.09 -11.80
C SER A 320 20.13 27.64 -12.30
N ASP A 321 19.18 26.78 -11.97
CA ASP A 321 19.19 25.39 -12.41
C ASP A 321 19.01 25.29 -13.93
N HIS A 322 19.84 24.46 -14.56
CA HIS A 322 19.81 24.25 -16.00
C HIS A 322 18.54 23.51 -16.45
N SER A 323 17.97 22.64 -15.60
CA SER A 323 16.83 21.81 -15.96
C SER A 323 15.52 22.56 -15.86
N GLN A 324 14.95 22.89 -17.02
CA GLN A 324 13.63 23.53 -17.13
C GLN A 324 12.50 22.62 -16.60
N GLN A 325 12.68 21.30 -16.71
CA GLN A 325 11.73 20.32 -16.17
C GLN A 325 11.69 20.41 -14.63
N VAL A 326 12.86 20.43 -13.99
CA VAL A 326 12.96 20.52 -12.52
C VAL A 326 12.46 21.87 -12.03
N ASN A 327 12.80 22.97 -12.70
CA ASN A 327 12.33 24.31 -12.35
C ASN A 327 10.80 24.42 -12.40
N SER A 328 10.18 23.87 -13.44
CA SER A 328 8.73 23.81 -13.56
C SER A 328 8.09 22.98 -12.44
N ALA A 329 8.68 21.85 -12.08
CA ALA A 329 8.18 20.99 -11.00
C ALA A 329 8.25 21.71 -9.63
N VAL A 330 9.35 22.40 -9.33
CA VAL A 330 9.52 23.20 -8.10
C VAL A 330 8.55 24.37 -8.07
N LYS A 331 8.48 25.15 -9.15
CA LYS A 331 7.61 26.34 -9.24
C LYS A 331 6.15 25.96 -9.01
N SER A 332 5.64 24.99 -9.75
CA SER A 332 4.26 24.52 -9.60
C SER A 332 3.98 23.95 -8.20
N ALA A 333 4.94 23.24 -7.59
CA ALA A 333 4.81 22.72 -6.24
C ALA A 333 4.64 23.83 -5.20
N ILE A 334 5.51 24.85 -5.23
CA ILE A 334 5.50 25.95 -4.26
C ILE A 334 4.26 26.83 -4.46
N GLU A 335 3.94 27.21 -5.69
CA GLU A 335 2.77 28.04 -6.00
C GLU A 335 1.46 27.36 -5.59
N SER A 336 1.34 26.05 -5.80
CA SER A 336 0.14 25.30 -5.44
C SER A 336 0.06 25.03 -3.93
N ALA A 337 1.19 24.75 -3.28
CA ALA A 337 1.27 24.60 -1.83
C ALA A 337 0.85 25.88 -1.10
N ALA A 338 1.29 27.06 -1.56
CA ALA A 338 0.93 28.35 -0.99
C ALA A 338 -0.59 28.64 -1.00
N LYS A 339 -1.34 27.95 -1.87
CA LYS A 339 -2.80 28.10 -2.05
C LYS A 339 -3.61 27.09 -1.22
N LEU A 340 -2.96 26.15 -0.52
CA LEU A 340 -3.65 25.18 0.32
C LEU A 340 -4.38 25.86 1.49
N ARG A 341 -5.56 25.34 1.83
CA ARG A 341 -6.45 25.91 2.86
C ARG A 341 -6.81 24.90 3.95
N THR A 342 -6.47 23.62 3.79
CA THR A 342 -6.81 22.58 4.77
C THR A 342 -5.99 22.72 6.06
N PRO A 343 -6.60 22.47 7.23
CA PRO A 343 -5.91 22.60 8.52
C PRO A 343 -4.58 21.82 8.59
N ASN A 344 -4.56 20.57 8.10
CA ASN A 344 -3.36 19.72 8.11
C ASN A 344 -2.26 20.17 7.14
N ALA A 345 -2.53 21.15 6.27
CA ALA A 345 -1.57 21.67 5.30
C ALA A 345 -1.24 23.16 5.54
N GLN A 346 -1.74 23.74 6.64
CA GLN A 346 -1.57 25.16 6.93
C GLN A 346 -0.09 25.55 7.08
N GLU A 347 0.70 24.72 7.78
CA GLU A 347 2.14 24.94 7.94
C GLU A 347 2.85 24.92 6.58
N LEU A 348 2.57 23.92 5.74
CA LEU A 348 3.12 23.84 4.38
C LEU A 348 2.73 25.07 3.55
N ALA A 349 1.48 25.53 3.65
CA ALA A 349 1.01 26.70 2.92
C ALA A 349 1.73 27.98 3.37
N GLN A 350 1.93 28.16 4.68
CA GLN A 350 2.67 29.29 5.23
C GLN A 350 4.14 29.27 4.81
N ASN A 351 4.80 28.11 4.93
CA ASN A 351 6.19 27.93 4.52
C ASN A 351 6.36 28.19 3.02
N ALA A 352 5.41 27.73 2.19
CA ALA A 352 5.44 27.96 0.75
C ALA A 352 5.25 29.44 0.39
N LYS A 353 4.35 30.16 1.07
CA LYS A 353 4.15 31.62 0.86
C LYS A 353 5.44 32.40 1.08
N ALA A 354 6.26 32.02 2.05
CA ALA A 354 7.56 32.65 2.31
C ALA A 354 8.59 32.45 1.18
N ALA A 355 8.33 31.55 0.22
CA ALA A 355 9.22 31.20 -0.88
C ALA A 355 8.69 31.62 -2.27
N VAL A 356 7.40 31.96 -2.41
CA VAL A 356 6.77 32.23 -3.72
C VAL A 356 7.50 33.35 -4.48
N ASP A 357 7.83 34.44 -3.81
CA ASP A 357 8.43 35.62 -4.45
C ASP A 357 9.90 35.41 -4.85
N MET A 358 10.51 34.28 -4.45
CA MET A 358 11.87 33.90 -4.83
C MET A 358 11.94 33.02 -6.08
N LEU A 359 10.79 32.60 -6.61
CA LEU A 359 10.70 31.73 -7.78
C LEU A 359 11.13 32.45 -9.06
N THR A 360 11.59 31.67 -10.03
CA THR A 360 11.86 32.18 -11.38
C THR A 360 10.63 32.87 -11.99
N PRO A 361 10.80 34.03 -12.67
CA PRO A 361 9.70 34.69 -13.36
C PRO A 361 9.24 33.91 -14.60
N LYS A 362 10.00 32.92 -15.07
CA LYS A 362 9.68 32.14 -16.27
C LYS A 362 8.36 31.39 -16.13
N ASN A 363 7.55 31.44 -17.19
CA ASN A 363 6.32 30.67 -17.29
C ASN A 363 6.58 29.34 -18.01
N TYR A 364 6.07 28.26 -17.43
CA TYR A 364 6.25 26.91 -17.95
C TYR A 364 4.90 26.36 -18.42
N GLY A 365 4.80 25.99 -19.70
CA GLY A 365 3.60 25.34 -20.27
C GLY A 365 3.42 23.89 -19.83
N ALA A 366 2.49 23.19 -20.48
CA ALA A 366 2.11 21.81 -20.15
C ALA A 366 3.19 20.78 -20.49
N GLN A 367 4.09 21.09 -21.43
CA GLN A 367 5.22 20.25 -21.84
C GLN A 367 6.32 20.12 -20.77
N TYR A 368 6.21 20.87 -19.67
CA TYR A 368 7.14 20.77 -18.55
C TYR A 368 6.52 20.06 -17.36
N SER A 369 7.34 19.32 -16.60
CA SER A 369 6.96 18.61 -15.39
C SER A 369 6.24 19.52 -14.40
N LYS A 370 5.18 19.01 -13.77
CA LYS A 370 4.34 19.74 -12.81
C LYS A 370 4.14 18.93 -11.55
N ASN A 371 4.01 19.62 -10.43
CA ASN A 371 3.54 19.06 -9.18
C ASN A 371 2.53 20.03 -8.55
N ALA A 372 1.25 19.69 -8.63
CA ALA A 372 0.15 20.51 -8.16
C ALA A 372 -0.47 19.90 -6.89
N LEU A 373 -0.52 20.69 -5.83
CA LEU A 373 -1.25 20.37 -4.61
C LEU A 373 -2.58 21.13 -4.60
N ARG A 374 -3.66 20.43 -4.27
CA ARG A 374 -5.01 21.01 -4.13
C ARG A 374 -5.64 20.56 -2.82
N SER A 375 -6.48 21.41 -2.26
CA SER A 375 -7.23 21.09 -1.05
C SER A 375 -8.64 21.66 -1.09
N TYR A 376 -9.61 20.93 -0.55
CA TYR A 376 -11.01 21.34 -0.47
C TYR A 376 -11.59 21.01 0.91
N ILE A 377 -12.46 21.86 1.44
CA ILE A 377 -13.11 21.69 2.74
C ILE A 377 -14.62 21.79 2.54
N VAL A 378 -15.36 20.81 3.06
CA VAL A 378 -16.81 20.83 3.22
C VAL A 378 -17.08 21.02 4.71
N GLN A 379 -17.33 22.27 5.12
CA GLN A 379 -17.36 22.66 6.54
C GLN A 379 -18.49 21.97 7.30
N GLU A 380 -19.66 21.85 6.67
CA GLU A 380 -20.88 21.25 7.23
C GLU A 380 -20.71 19.77 7.55
N GLN A 381 -19.76 19.10 6.89
CA GLN A 381 -19.49 17.66 7.05
C GLN A 381 -18.20 17.37 7.82
N HIS A 382 -17.53 18.41 8.35
CA HIS A 382 -16.18 18.32 8.92
C HIS A 382 -15.22 17.51 8.03
N LEU A 383 -15.33 17.71 6.72
CA LEU A 383 -14.72 16.87 5.71
C LEU A 383 -13.71 17.69 4.91
N ALA A 384 -12.48 17.17 4.80
CA ALA A 384 -11.42 17.79 4.04
C ALA A 384 -10.81 16.79 3.04
N TYR A 385 -10.52 17.28 1.85
CA TYR A 385 -9.81 16.58 0.79
C TYR A 385 -8.49 17.28 0.52
N GLN A 386 -7.44 16.49 0.32
CA GLN A 386 -6.16 16.97 -0.19
C GLN A 386 -5.74 16.06 -1.34
N ALA A 387 -5.47 16.66 -2.50
CA ALA A 387 -5.01 15.96 -3.68
C ALA A 387 -3.62 16.47 -4.07
N GLN A 388 -2.75 15.56 -4.49
CA GLN A 388 -1.50 15.87 -5.17
C GLN A 388 -1.55 15.23 -6.54
N TYR A 389 -1.39 16.06 -7.58
CA TYR A 389 -1.25 15.63 -8.95
C TYR A 389 0.15 15.99 -9.42
N ALA A 390 0.89 15.04 -9.95
CA ALA A 390 2.20 15.31 -10.49
C ALA A 390 2.41 14.60 -11.82
N ALA A 391 2.98 15.33 -12.76
CA ALA A 391 3.30 14.88 -14.10
C ALA A 391 4.79 15.11 -14.34
N ILE A 392 5.50 14.06 -14.75
CA ILE A 392 6.90 14.13 -15.17
C ILE A 392 6.88 14.04 -16.70
N GLN A 393 7.44 15.06 -17.36
CA GLN A 393 7.48 15.16 -18.81
C GLN A 393 8.83 14.69 -19.34
N SER A 394 8.82 13.95 -20.44
CA SER A 394 9.99 13.74 -21.29
C SER A 394 10.04 14.83 -22.36
N GLY A 395 11.23 15.16 -22.86
CA GLY A 395 11.41 16.23 -23.87
C GLY A 395 10.67 15.98 -25.20
N ASP A 396 10.26 14.74 -25.45
CA ASP A 396 9.90 14.25 -26.79
C ASP A 396 8.40 13.95 -26.95
N SER A 397 7.56 14.23 -25.94
CA SER A 397 6.12 13.90 -25.96
C SER A 397 5.26 14.95 -25.26
N LEU A 398 4.00 15.09 -25.71
CA LEU A 398 2.96 15.85 -25.00
C LEU A 398 2.30 15.04 -23.88
N VAL A 399 2.35 13.71 -23.98
CA VAL A 399 1.88 12.80 -22.93
C VAL A 399 3.02 12.63 -21.90
N PRO A 400 2.78 12.92 -20.61
CA PRO A 400 3.80 12.75 -19.57
C PRO A 400 4.34 11.33 -19.52
N SER A 401 5.66 11.20 -19.35
CA SER A 401 6.33 9.91 -19.12
C SER A 401 5.91 9.30 -17.78
N SER A 402 5.47 10.11 -16.82
CA SER A 402 4.85 9.59 -15.60
C SER A 402 3.78 10.53 -15.05
N MET A 403 2.72 9.96 -14.49
CA MET A 403 1.67 10.67 -13.75
C MET A 403 1.44 10.00 -12.40
N PHE A 404 1.27 10.82 -11.37
CA PHE A 404 1.02 10.38 -10.01
C PHE A 404 -0.14 11.18 -9.43
N LEU A 405 -1.13 10.47 -8.90
CA LEU A 405 -2.28 11.02 -8.19
C LEU A 405 -2.28 10.48 -6.77
N SER A 406 -2.38 11.39 -5.81
CA SER A 406 -2.53 11.10 -4.39
C SER A 406 -3.78 11.80 -3.90
N LEU A 407 -4.70 11.10 -3.24
CA LEU A 407 -5.92 11.66 -2.67
C LEU A 407 -6.07 11.22 -1.21
N ARG A 408 -6.06 12.20 -0.30
CA ARG A 408 -6.27 12.00 1.12
C ARG A 408 -7.60 12.61 1.55
N LYS A 409 -8.39 11.80 2.26
CA LYS A 409 -9.65 12.21 2.88
C LYS A 409 -9.48 12.29 4.40
N ASN A 410 -9.87 13.42 4.99
CA ASN A 410 -9.94 13.61 6.44
C ASN A 410 -11.40 13.87 6.84
N LEU A 411 -11.93 13.06 7.76
CA LEU A 411 -13.27 13.18 8.30
C LEU A 411 -13.17 13.43 9.81
N GLY A 412 -13.44 14.65 10.27
CA GLY A 412 -13.44 14.99 11.70
C GLY A 412 -12.12 14.69 12.42
N GLY A 413 -10.98 14.82 11.75
CA GLY A 413 -9.66 14.46 12.28
C GLY A 413 -9.21 13.04 11.93
N TYR A 414 -10.14 12.13 11.59
CA TYR A 414 -9.80 10.78 11.13
C TYR A 414 -9.28 10.79 9.69
N GLN A 415 -8.01 10.46 9.52
CA GLN A 415 -7.37 10.38 8.22
C GLN A 415 -7.55 8.96 7.67
N ARG A 416 -8.39 8.82 6.63
CA ARG A 416 -8.53 7.56 5.91
C ARG A 416 -7.27 7.22 5.13
N GLN A 417 -7.13 5.95 4.77
CA GLN A 417 -6.08 5.48 3.88
C GLN A 417 -6.08 6.31 2.59
N GLU A 418 -4.91 6.79 2.22
CA GLU A 418 -4.71 7.58 1.01
C GLU A 418 -4.95 6.70 -0.23
N PHE A 419 -5.75 7.20 -1.17
CA PHE A 419 -5.86 6.62 -2.49
C PHE A 419 -4.67 7.13 -3.33
N GLN A 420 -3.95 6.21 -3.96
CA GLN A 420 -2.85 6.53 -4.86
C GLN A 420 -3.08 5.82 -6.19
N ALA A 421 -2.86 6.52 -7.29
CA ALA A 421 -2.82 5.96 -8.63
C ALA A 421 -1.60 6.53 -9.35
N SER A 422 -0.93 5.70 -10.14
CA SER A 422 0.22 6.13 -10.91
C SER A 422 0.30 5.41 -12.25
N TYR A 423 0.84 6.12 -13.23
CA TYR A 423 1.19 5.62 -14.54
C TYR A 423 2.62 6.05 -14.84
N MET A 424 3.41 5.15 -15.39
CA MET A 424 4.80 5.42 -15.73
C MET A 424 5.17 4.64 -16.99
N THR A 425 5.87 5.28 -17.93
CA THR A 425 6.42 4.65 -19.13
C THR A 425 7.94 4.76 -19.12
N SER A 426 8.59 3.69 -19.58
CA SER A 426 10.03 3.67 -19.85
C SER A 426 10.34 4.26 -21.20
#